data_AF-A0A2V9FTC2-F1
#
_entry.id   AF-A0A2V9FTC2-F1
#
_cell.length_a   1.000
_cell.length_b   1.000
_cell.length_c   1.000
_cell.angle_alpha   90.00
_cell.angle_beta   90.00
_cell.angle_gamma   90.00
#
_symmetry.space_group_name_H-M   'P 1'
#
loop_
_entity.id
_entity.type
_entity.pdbx_description
1 polymer ?
#
loop_
_entity_poly.entity_id
_entity_poly.type
_entity_poly.pdbx_seq_one_letter_code
_entity_poly.pdbx_strand_id
1 'polypeptide(L)'
;MKLSNRTLWLFMGAMFFFSGPIVAPHVVHGGQQPQKAPSSAIASSQGKPGDAPADGSASTEAETCQACHGDITTSFEKSPHWKTMNDTRGGHSKQGCEACHGPGGAHADDPSKEAVFDYKKAAPEAITDRCLTCHASGSEHISASNSFHRQNDVSCTSCHSMHHATTKEHMLVRAEPSRKRGADPLHRLSQPTRNGRCP
;
A
#
# COMPACT_ATOMS: atom_id res chain seq x y z
N MET A 1 10.11 46.05 49.48
CA MET A 1 9.49 44.72 49.27
C MET A 1 7.97 44.86 49.41
N LYS A 2 7.23 44.10 48.60
CA LYS A 2 5.88 44.39 48.08
C LYS A 2 4.72 44.34 49.10
N LEU A 3 3.67 45.08 48.75
CA LEU A 3 2.45 45.37 49.49
C LEU A 3 1.43 44.21 49.57
N SER A 4 0.81 44.12 50.75
CA SER A 4 -0.60 43.87 51.12
C SER A 4 -1.66 43.46 50.06
N ASN A 5 -2.34 42.34 50.36
CA ASN A 5 -3.79 42.14 50.55
C ASN A 5 -4.79 42.52 49.43
N ARG A 6 -5.69 41.58 49.08
CA ARG A 6 -7.17 41.67 49.23
C ARG A 6 -7.95 40.63 48.39
N THR A 7 -8.95 40.02 49.05
CA THR A 7 -10.29 39.64 48.53
C THR A 7 -10.61 38.16 48.33
N LEU A 8 -11.19 37.61 49.41
CA LEU A 8 -12.23 36.60 49.54
C LEU A 8 -13.46 36.81 48.63
N TRP A 9 -13.86 35.83 47.80
CA TRP A 9 -15.24 35.53 47.32
C TRP A 9 -15.27 34.02 46.93
N LEU A 10 -15.75 33.10 47.78
CA LEU A 10 -17.08 32.46 47.71
C LEU A 10 -17.51 32.00 46.31
N PHE A 11 -17.61 30.69 46.06
CA PHE A 11 -18.88 29.97 45.86
C PHE A 11 -18.69 28.44 45.83
N MET A 12 -19.43 27.80 46.72
CA MET A 12 -19.69 26.38 46.90
C MET A 12 -20.67 25.85 45.83
N GLY A 13 -20.60 24.55 45.52
CA GLY A 13 -21.69 23.76 44.94
C GLY A 13 -21.25 22.96 43.70
N ALA A 14 -21.58 21.69 43.49
CA ALA A 14 -22.33 20.68 44.24
C ALA A 14 -22.02 19.34 43.55
N MET A 15 -21.40 18.39 44.26
CA MET A 15 -21.26 17.02 43.76
C MET A 15 -22.58 16.29 43.97
N PHE A 16 -23.35 16.10 42.89
CA PHE A 16 -24.54 15.27 42.89
C PHE A 16 -24.13 13.79 42.92
N PHE A 17 -24.30 13.18 44.09
CA PHE A 17 -24.36 11.74 44.26
C PHE A 17 -25.67 11.22 43.62
N PHE A 18 -25.55 10.52 42.49
CA PHE A 18 -26.65 9.73 41.95
C PHE A 18 -26.65 8.34 42.61
N SER A 19 -27.54 8.15 43.58
CA SER A 19 -27.94 6.84 44.09
C SER A 19 -28.97 6.22 43.14
N GLY A 20 -28.65 5.07 42.54
CA GLY A 20 -29.55 4.26 41.71
C GLY A 20 -29.28 2.76 41.88
N PRO A 21 -30.30 1.89 41.72
CA PRO A 21 -30.31 0.53 42.26
C PRO A 21 -29.43 -0.45 41.48
N ILE A 22 -28.67 -1.25 42.24
CA ILE A 22 -27.87 -2.38 41.77
C ILE A 22 -28.82 -3.50 41.32
N VAL A 23 -28.90 -3.73 40.01
CA VAL A 23 -29.53 -4.92 39.43
C VAL A 23 -28.46 -5.99 39.28
N ALA A 24 -28.58 -7.07 40.05
CA ALA A 24 -27.71 -8.24 39.99
C ALA A 24 -28.10 -9.14 38.79
N PRO A 25 -27.15 -9.60 37.96
CA PRO A 25 -27.41 -10.73 37.07
C PRO A 25 -27.29 -12.06 37.83
N HIS A 26 -28.35 -12.85 37.73
CA HIS A 26 -28.51 -14.17 38.31
C HIS A 26 -27.51 -15.18 37.73
N VAL A 27 -26.87 -15.91 38.64
CA VAL A 27 -26.15 -17.16 38.39
C VAL A 27 -27.15 -18.24 37.96
N VAL A 28 -26.98 -18.78 36.75
CA VAL A 28 -27.61 -20.03 36.32
C VAL A 28 -26.57 -21.15 36.46
N HIS A 29 -26.68 -21.92 37.54
CA HIS A 29 -26.08 -23.25 37.65
C HIS A 29 -27.15 -24.28 37.28
N GLY A 30 -27.00 -24.94 36.13
CA GLY A 30 -27.92 -25.97 35.64
C GLY A 30 -27.18 -27.20 35.13
N GLY A 31 -26.93 -28.14 36.04
CA GLY A 31 -26.93 -29.60 35.87
C GLY A 31 -26.25 -30.24 34.65
N GLN A 32 -25.08 -30.82 34.87
CA GLN A 32 -24.49 -31.87 34.05
C GLN A 32 -25.08 -33.25 34.42
N GLN A 33 -25.62 -33.97 33.44
CA GLN A 33 -25.77 -35.43 33.46
C GLN A 33 -25.44 -36.01 32.07
N PRO A 34 -24.94 -37.25 32.00
CA PRO A 34 -23.83 -37.64 31.13
C PRO A 34 -24.30 -38.22 29.80
N GLN A 35 -23.61 -37.87 28.71
CA GLN A 35 -23.78 -38.52 27.41
C GLN A 35 -22.46 -39.19 27.00
N LYS A 36 -22.55 -40.51 26.85
CA LYS A 36 -21.50 -41.48 26.56
C LYS A 36 -21.03 -41.34 25.11
N ALA A 37 -19.71 -41.37 24.90
CA ALA A 37 -19.12 -41.42 23.56
C ALA A 37 -19.46 -42.74 22.83
N PRO A 38 -19.47 -42.72 21.49
CA PRO A 38 -18.43 -43.49 20.81
C PRO A 38 -17.72 -42.73 19.68
N SER A 39 -16.47 -43.15 19.50
CA SER A 39 -15.55 -42.86 18.41
C SER A 39 -16.17 -42.80 17.02
N SER A 40 -15.76 -41.81 16.23
CA SER A 40 -15.07 -42.05 14.94
C SER A 40 -14.38 -40.77 14.50
N ALA A 41 -13.09 -40.92 14.17
CA ALA A 41 -12.22 -39.90 13.66
C ALA A 41 -12.69 -39.41 12.28
N ILE A 42 -12.77 -38.09 12.10
CA ILE A 42 -12.53 -37.45 10.81
C ILE A 42 -11.63 -36.24 11.09
N ALA A 43 -10.46 -36.27 10.46
CA ALA A 43 -9.36 -35.35 10.63
C ALA A 43 -9.77 -33.91 10.27
N SER A 44 -9.45 -32.98 11.16
CA SER A 44 -9.47 -31.54 10.90
C SER A 44 -8.37 -31.18 9.91
N SER A 45 -8.71 -31.06 8.63
CA SER A 45 -7.89 -30.35 7.66
C SER A 45 -8.19 -28.85 7.76
N GLN A 46 -7.57 -28.19 8.73
CA GLN A 46 -7.46 -26.73 8.72
C GLN A 46 -6.36 -26.33 7.74
N GLY A 47 -6.74 -26.06 6.49
CA GLY A 47 -5.86 -25.46 5.50
C GLY A 47 -5.63 -23.99 5.82
N LYS A 48 -4.38 -23.64 6.13
CA LYS A 48 -3.85 -22.28 6.17
C LYS A 48 -4.03 -21.63 4.78
N PRO A 49 -4.41 -20.35 4.66
CA PRO A 49 -4.41 -19.68 3.36
C PRO A 49 -2.97 -19.55 2.84
N GLY A 50 -2.67 -20.32 1.79
CA GLY A 50 -1.77 -19.90 0.71
C GLY A 50 -0.27 -19.79 1.00
N ASP A 51 0.35 -20.84 1.55
CA ASP A 51 1.73 -21.16 1.14
C ASP A 51 1.62 -22.00 -0.15
N ALA A 52 1.55 -21.31 -1.31
CA ALA A 52 1.87 -21.96 -2.58
C ALA A 52 3.39 -22.16 -2.64
N PRO A 53 3.90 -23.24 -3.28
CA PRO A 53 5.34 -23.48 -3.35
C PRO A 53 6.04 -22.33 -4.06
N ALA A 54 6.87 -21.59 -3.32
CA ALA A 54 7.72 -20.52 -3.82
C ALA A 54 8.99 -21.08 -4.50
N ASP A 55 8.84 -22.13 -5.30
CA ASP A 55 9.97 -22.79 -5.97
C ASP A 55 10.27 -22.21 -7.35
N GLY A 56 9.49 -21.19 -7.77
CA GLY A 56 9.76 -20.40 -8.95
C GLY A 56 10.70 -19.24 -8.63
N SER A 57 11.88 -19.23 -9.24
CA SER A 57 12.64 -17.98 -9.38
C SER A 57 11.79 -16.94 -10.12
N ALA A 58 12.03 -15.66 -9.89
CA ALA A 58 11.37 -14.60 -10.67
C ALA A 58 11.61 -14.77 -12.18
N SER A 59 12.75 -15.33 -12.59
CA SER A 59 13.04 -15.64 -13.99
C SER A 59 12.09 -16.69 -14.56
N THR A 60 11.87 -17.81 -13.84
CA THR A 60 10.93 -18.87 -14.27
C THR A 60 9.47 -18.40 -14.26
N GLU A 61 9.12 -17.51 -13.34
CA GLU A 61 7.82 -16.83 -13.33
C GLU A 61 7.64 -15.94 -14.56
N ALA A 62 8.65 -15.13 -14.91
CA ALA A 62 8.60 -14.30 -16.11
C ALA A 62 8.48 -15.13 -17.40
N GLU A 63 9.18 -16.25 -17.51
CA GLU A 63 9.06 -17.16 -18.66
C GLU A 63 7.61 -17.68 -18.81
N THR A 64 6.97 -18.01 -17.69
CA THR A 64 5.56 -18.44 -17.66
C THR A 64 4.63 -17.32 -18.15
N CYS A 65 4.82 -16.10 -17.66
CA CYS A 65 4.02 -14.95 -18.06
C CYS A 65 4.27 -14.57 -19.53
N GLN A 66 5.52 -14.64 -19.99
CA GLN A 66 5.97 -14.28 -21.33
C GLN A 66 5.34 -15.16 -22.41
N ALA A 67 5.02 -16.42 -22.11
CA ALA A 67 4.37 -17.34 -23.04
C ALA A 67 3.07 -16.77 -23.63
N CYS A 68 2.34 -15.95 -22.88
CA CYS A 68 1.14 -15.24 -23.34
C CYS A 68 1.31 -13.71 -23.43
N HIS A 69 2.20 -13.13 -22.63
CA HIS A 69 2.42 -11.67 -22.53
C HIS A 69 3.81 -11.25 -23.02
N GLY A 70 4.23 -11.75 -24.19
CA GLY A 70 5.56 -11.52 -24.79
C GLY A 70 5.93 -10.04 -24.93
N ASP A 71 5.07 -9.25 -25.58
CA ASP A 71 5.31 -7.82 -25.81
C ASP A 71 5.43 -7.02 -24.51
N ILE A 72 4.61 -7.39 -23.51
CA ILE A 72 4.63 -6.81 -22.17
C ILE A 72 5.97 -7.08 -21.51
N THR A 73 6.44 -8.33 -21.53
CA THR A 73 7.70 -8.74 -20.91
C THR A 73 8.88 -8.02 -21.57
N THR A 74 8.92 -8.01 -22.90
CA THR A 74 9.97 -7.32 -23.68
C THR A 74 10.01 -5.81 -23.43
N SER A 75 8.87 -5.17 -23.18
CA SER A 75 8.85 -3.74 -22.83
C SER A 75 9.25 -3.51 -21.38
N PHE A 76 8.77 -4.35 -20.47
CA PHE A 76 9.06 -4.27 -19.04
C PHE A 76 10.55 -4.46 -18.72
N GLU A 77 11.25 -5.32 -19.47
CA GLU A 77 12.71 -5.51 -19.41
C GLU A 77 13.51 -4.21 -19.53
N LYS A 78 12.97 -3.23 -20.25
CA LYS A 78 13.63 -1.95 -20.51
C LYS A 78 13.29 -0.91 -19.44
N SER A 79 12.42 -1.24 -18.50
CA SER A 79 11.97 -0.35 -17.44
C SER A 79 12.92 -0.40 -16.22
N PRO A 80 12.98 0.66 -15.41
CA PRO A 80 13.71 0.63 -14.13
C PRO A 80 13.19 -0.46 -13.18
N HIS A 81 11.93 -0.85 -13.33
CA HIS A 81 11.29 -1.88 -12.52
C HIS A 81 11.75 -3.30 -12.89
N TRP A 82 12.44 -3.52 -14.02
CA TRP A 82 13.05 -4.82 -14.32
C TRP A 82 14.01 -5.30 -13.22
N LYS A 83 14.53 -4.37 -12.41
CA LYS A 83 15.33 -4.72 -11.23
C LYS A 83 14.60 -5.66 -10.25
N THR A 84 13.27 -5.64 -10.19
CA THR A 84 12.48 -6.55 -9.34
C THR A 84 12.60 -8.01 -9.77
N MET A 85 13.05 -8.29 -10.99
CA MET A 85 13.34 -9.66 -11.44
C MET A 85 14.55 -10.29 -10.74
N ASN A 86 15.48 -9.45 -10.25
CA ASN A 86 16.76 -9.91 -9.71
C ASN A 86 16.96 -9.52 -8.24
N ASP A 87 16.09 -8.69 -7.68
CA ASP A 87 16.20 -8.23 -6.29
C ASP A 87 15.54 -9.20 -5.33
N THR A 88 16.34 -10.10 -4.75
CA THR A 88 15.82 -11.12 -3.82
C THR A 88 15.40 -10.57 -2.46
N ARG A 89 15.67 -9.28 -2.19
CA ARG A 89 15.36 -8.65 -0.92
C ARG A 89 13.86 -8.42 -0.80
N GLY A 90 13.23 -9.01 0.21
CA GLY A 90 11.79 -8.91 0.44
C GLY A 90 10.99 -10.15 0.01
N GLY A 91 11.66 -11.19 -0.51
CA GLY A 91 11.02 -12.47 -0.85
C GLY A 91 10.18 -12.41 -2.13
N HIS A 92 9.55 -13.53 -2.46
CA HIS A 92 8.83 -13.73 -3.74
C HIS A 92 7.75 -12.66 -3.98
N SER A 93 7.04 -12.25 -2.92
CA SER A 93 6.01 -11.20 -2.98
C SER A 93 6.47 -9.81 -3.46
N LYS A 94 7.79 -9.57 -3.52
CA LYS A 94 8.40 -8.32 -4.00
C LYS A 94 9.27 -8.51 -5.25
N GLN A 95 9.19 -9.69 -5.86
CA GLN A 95 9.96 -10.08 -7.03
C GLN A 95 9.04 -10.40 -8.20
N GLY A 96 9.61 -10.34 -9.40
CA GLY A 96 8.89 -10.79 -10.59
C GLY A 96 7.74 -9.87 -11.02
N CYS A 97 6.87 -10.43 -11.84
CA CYS A 97 5.58 -9.89 -12.25
C CYS A 97 4.61 -9.84 -11.06
N GLU A 98 4.65 -10.84 -10.19
CA GLU A 98 3.79 -10.97 -9.01
C GLU A 98 4.05 -9.87 -7.96
N ALA A 99 5.22 -9.23 -7.94
CA ALA A 99 5.49 -8.06 -7.11
C ALA A 99 4.41 -6.98 -7.25
N CYS A 100 3.95 -6.75 -8.48
CA CYS A 100 2.95 -5.75 -8.83
C CYS A 100 1.56 -6.37 -9.01
N HIS A 101 1.49 -7.53 -9.66
CA HIS A 101 0.23 -8.16 -10.06
C HIS A 101 -0.34 -9.12 -9.00
N GLY A 102 0.43 -9.51 -8.00
CA GLY A 102 0.03 -10.51 -7.01
C GLY A 102 0.12 -11.93 -7.57
N PRO A 103 -0.30 -12.95 -6.80
CA PRO A 103 -0.18 -14.35 -7.20
C PRO A 103 -0.84 -14.61 -8.55
N GLY A 104 -0.06 -15.14 -9.50
CA GLY A 104 -0.46 -15.40 -10.87
C GLY A 104 -0.72 -16.87 -11.18
N GLY A 105 -0.39 -17.80 -10.27
CA GLY A 105 -0.48 -19.24 -10.53
C GLY A 105 -1.85 -19.71 -11.07
N ALA A 106 -2.95 -19.32 -10.41
CA ALA A 106 -4.29 -19.68 -10.87
C ALA A 106 -4.64 -19.08 -12.24
N HIS A 107 -4.15 -17.86 -12.52
CA HIS A 107 -4.31 -17.18 -13.80
C HIS A 107 -3.50 -17.85 -14.92
N ALA A 108 -2.28 -18.30 -14.61
CA ALA A 108 -1.41 -19.01 -15.54
C ALA A 108 -1.99 -20.39 -15.92
N ASP A 109 -2.59 -21.10 -14.96
CA ASP A 109 -3.25 -22.39 -15.19
C ASP A 109 -4.55 -22.25 -15.99
N ASP A 110 -5.36 -21.25 -15.66
CA ASP A 110 -6.62 -20.97 -16.34
C ASP A 110 -6.97 -19.47 -16.24
N PRO A 111 -6.86 -18.70 -17.34
CA PRO A 111 -7.09 -17.26 -17.32
C PRO A 111 -8.54 -16.87 -17.01
N SER A 112 -9.47 -17.82 -16.93
CA SER A 112 -10.87 -17.58 -16.54
C SER A 112 -11.15 -17.68 -15.04
N LYS A 113 -10.24 -18.28 -14.24
CA LYS A 113 -10.50 -18.58 -12.83
C LYS A 113 -10.26 -17.40 -11.91
N GLU A 114 -9.08 -16.79 -11.98
CA GLU A 114 -8.73 -15.65 -11.15
C GLU A 114 -7.98 -14.61 -11.96
N ALA A 115 -8.33 -13.35 -11.73
CA ALA A 115 -7.60 -12.23 -12.28
C ALA A 115 -6.47 -11.85 -11.33
N VAL A 116 -5.29 -11.64 -11.90
CA VAL A 116 -4.25 -10.88 -11.20
C VAL A 116 -4.70 -9.44 -10.96
N PHE A 117 -4.01 -8.73 -10.07
CA PHE A 117 -4.29 -7.31 -9.82
C PHE A 117 -4.17 -6.51 -11.13
N ASP A 118 -5.31 -5.97 -11.57
CA ASP A 118 -5.44 -5.23 -12.82
C ASP A 118 -5.43 -3.73 -12.55
N TYR A 119 -4.30 -3.08 -12.82
CA TYR A 119 -4.10 -1.64 -12.68
C TYR A 119 -5.03 -0.78 -13.54
N LYS A 120 -5.69 -1.34 -14.57
CA LYS A 120 -6.67 -0.61 -15.38
C LYS A 120 -8.06 -0.59 -14.73
N LYS A 121 -8.34 -1.54 -13.84
CA LYS A 121 -9.65 -1.70 -13.17
C LYS A 121 -9.62 -1.33 -11.70
N ALA A 122 -8.45 -1.36 -11.08
CA ALA A 122 -8.29 -1.05 -9.66
C ALA A 122 -8.59 0.42 -9.35
N ALA A 123 -9.09 0.67 -8.14
CA ALA A 123 -9.28 2.02 -7.64
C ALA A 123 -7.93 2.75 -7.47
N PRO A 124 -7.87 4.08 -7.65
CA PRO A 124 -6.62 4.85 -7.54
C PRO A 124 -5.87 4.66 -6.22
N GLU A 125 -6.61 4.54 -5.11
CA GLU A 125 -6.03 4.29 -3.80
C GLU A 125 -5.34 2.92 -3.72
N ALA A 126 -5.98 1.86 -4.21
CA ALA A 126 -5.40 0.52 -4.24
C ALA A 126 -4.13 0.45 -5.11
N ILE A 127 -4.12 1.16 -6.24
CA ILE A 127 -2.93 1.30 -7.09
C ILE A 127 -1.81 1.99 -6.31
N THR A 128 -2.12 3.10 -5.67
CA THR A 128 -1.15 3.90 -4.90
C THR A 128 -0.57 3.07 -3.75
N ASP A 129 -1.40 2.36 -3.00
CA ASP A 129 -0.96 1.49 -1.90
C ASP A 129 -0.01 0.41 -2.37
N ARG A 130 -0.30 -0.22 -3.52
CA ARG A 130 0.56 -1.23 -4.10
C ARG A 130 1.95 -0.67 -4.41
N CYS A 131 2.05 0.51 -5.01
CA CYS A 131 3.33 1.17 -5.26
C CYS A 131 4.09 1.50 -3.96
N LEU A 132 3.36 1.93 -2.93
CA LEU A 132 3.94 2.32 -1.64
C LEU A 132 4.46 1.14 -0.82
N THR A 133 4.10 -0.11 -1.14
CA THR A 133 4.71 -1.31 -0.53
C THR A 133 6.24 -1.39 -0.68
N CYS A 134 6.78 -0.70 -1.69
CA CYS A 134 8.22 -0.58 -1.94
C CYS A 134 8.71 0.88 -1.89
N HIS A 135 7.91 1.84 -2.36
CA HIS A 135 8.35 3.22 -2.51
C HIS A 135 8.10 4.12 -1.29
N ALA A 136 7.32 3.70 -0.29
CA ALA A 136 6.98 4.55 0.86
C ALA A 136 8.20 5.06 1.65
N SER A 137 9.29 4.28 1.70
CA SER A 137 10.50 4.63 2.47
C SER A 137 11.61 5.28 1.62
N GLY A 138 11.41 5.45 0.31
CA GLY A 138 12.42 6.04 -0.58
C GLY A 138 12.40 7.57 -0.53
N SER A 139 13.57 8.22 -0.63
CA SER A 139 13.68 9.69 -0.66
C SER A 139 12.84 10.33 -1.77
N GLU A 140 12.76 9.67 -2.92
CA GLU A 140 12.10 10.19 -4.11
C GLU A 140 10.57 10.25 -3.99
N HIS A 141 9.98 9.42 -3.12
CA HIS A 141 8.53 9.25 -3.00
C HIS A 141 8.01 9.27 -1.56
N ILE A 142 8.81 9.75 -0.61
CA ILE A 142 8.46 9.78 0.83
C ILE A 142 7.17 10.56 1.12
N SER A 143 6.88 11.59 0.31
CA SER A 143 5.68 12.42 0.45
C SER A 143 4.49 11.89 -0.35
N ALA A 144 4.63 10.82 -1.13
CA ALA A 144 3.57 10.32 -2.02
C ALA A 144 2.32 9.88 -1.24
N SER A 145 2.50 9.30 -0.05
CA SER A 145 1.41 8.90 0.85
C SER A 145 0.54 10.08 1.31
N ASN A 146 1.11 11.28 1.43
CA ASN A 146 0.40 12.49 1.85
C ASN A 146 0.23 13.50 0.70
N SER A 147 0.45 13.07 -0.55
CA SER A 147 0.45 13.97 -1.70
C SER A 147 -0.96 14.46 -2.05
N PHE A 148 -1.05 15.64 -2.68
CA PHE A 148 -2.33 16.10 -3.24
C PHE A 148 -2.85 15.19 -4.34
N HIS A 149 -1.99 14.47 -5.06
CA HIS A 149 -2.42 13.46 -6.04
C HIS A 149 -3.27 12.37 -5.37
N ARG A 150 -2.76 11.78 -4.28
CA ARG A 150 -3.52 10.77 -3.52
C ARG A 150 -4.82 11.32 -2.96
N GLN A 151 -4.81 12.53 -2.40
CA GLN A 151 -6.00 13.19 -1.84
C GLN A 151 -7.08 13.52 -2.89
N ASN A 152 -6.75 13.47 -4.18
CA ASN A 152 -7.66 13.77 -5.29
C ASN A 152 -7.80 12.58 -6.24
N ASP A 153 -7.64 11.35 -5.73
CA ASP A 153 -7.84 10.11 -6.49
C ASP A 153 -6.98 9.98 -7.76
N VAL A 154 -5.81 10.62 -7.78
CA VAL A 154 -4.83 10.48 -8.86
C VAL A 154 -3.78 9.45 -8.44
N SER A 155 -3.77 8.33 -9.14
CA SER A 155 -2.83 7.23 -8.91
C SER A 155 -1.49 7.43 -9.61
N CYS A 156 -0.48 6.66 -9.21
CA CYS A 156 0.83 6.65 -9.87
C CYS A 156 0.72 6.31 -11.36
N THR A 157 -0.15 5.35 -11.72
CA THR A 157 -0.31 4.89 -13.10
C THR A 157 -1.11 5.86 -13.97
N SER A 158 -1.72 6.89 -13.37
CA SER A 158 -2.33 8.00 -14.10
C SER A 158 -1.29 8.80 -14.87
N CYS A 159 0.00 8.72 -14.51
CA CYS A 159 1.10 9.37 -15.20
C CYS A 159 2.22 8.39 -15.63
N HIS A 160 2.48 7.34 -14.85
CA HIS A 160 3.55 6.38 -15.10
C HIS A 160 3.03 5.09 -15.74
N SER A 161 3.77 4.55 -16.70
CA SER A 161 3.48 3.23 -17.27
C SER A 161 4.70 2.34 -17.13
N MET A 162 4.50 1.15 -16.55
CA MET A 162 5.56 0.17 -16.34
C MET A 162 5.77 -0.73 -17.57
N HIS A 163 4.72 -0.88 -18.40
CA HIS A 163 4.73 -1.73 -19.60
C HIS A 163 4.90 -0.94 -20.89
N HIS A 164 4.64 0.38 -20.87
CA HIS A 164 4.63 1.22 -22.06
C HIS A 164 5.17 2.62 -21.74
N ALA A 165 6.29 2.70 -21.01
CA ALA A 165 6.90 3.98 -20.71
C ALA A 165 7.30 4.70 -22.01
N THR A 166 6.70 5.86 -22.27
CA THR A 166 6.96 6.66 -23.47
C THR A 166 8.11 7.65 -23.28
N THR A 167 8.48 7.96 -22.04
CA THR A 167 9.63 8.80 -21.70
C THR A 167 10.38 8.21 -20.49
N LYS A 168 11.69 8.43 -20.41
CA LYS A 168 12.52 7.88 -19.32
C LYS A 168 12.54 8.78 -18.07
N GLU A 169 12.09 10.04 -18.20
CA GLU A 169 12.20 11.11 -17.20
C GLU A 169 10.95 12.02 -17.27
N HIS A 170 10.47 12.50 -16.11
CA HIS A 170 9.40 13.52 -15.95
C HIS A 170 8.04 13.22 -16.62
N MET A 171 7.56 12.00 -16.39
CA MET A 171 6.34 11.41 -16.96
C MET A 171 5.07 12.21 -16.66
N LEU A 172 4.62 12.99 -17.65
CA LEU A 172 3.25 13.46 -17.74
C LEU A 172 2.56 12.67 -18.85
N VAL A 173 1.42 12.04 -18.56
CA VAL A 173 0.61 11.33 -19.59
C VAL A 173 0.09 12.26 -20.70
N ARG A 174 0.15 13.57 -20.47
CA ARG A 174 -0.15 14.62 -21.44
C ARG A 174 0.90 15.72 -21.27
N ALA A 175 1.29 16.37 -22.37
CA ALA A 175 2.13 17.56 -22.28
C ALA A 175 1.45 18.61 -21.37
N GLU A 176 2.20 19.27 -20.47
CA GLU A 176 1.64 20.45 -19.81
C GLU A 176 1.27 21.47 -20.90
N PRO A 177 0.07 22.08 -20.87
CA PRO A 177 -0.17 23.27 -21.68
C PRO A 177 0.91 24.25 -21.29
N SER A 178 1.74 24.66 -22.26
CA SER A 178 2.99 25.36 -22.05
C SER A 178 2.87 26.46 -21.01
N ARG A 179 3.14 26.16 -19.74
CA ARG A 179 3.42 27.17 -18.73
C ARG A 179 4.78 27.68 -19.16
N LYS A 180 4.78 28.80 -19.88
CA LYS A 180 6.01 29.48 -20.27
C LYS A 180 6.87 29.59 -19.02
N ARG A 181 7.94 28.79 -18.95
CA ARG A 181 8.99 28.98 -17.95
C ARG A 181 9.50 30.40 -18.16
N GLY A 182 9.14 31.30 -17.25
CA GLY A 182 9.65 32.67 -17.24
C GLY A 182 8.65 33.78 -17.57
N ALA A 183 7.50 33.83 -16.89
CA ALA A 183 6.73 35.07 -16.82
C ALA A 183 6.20 35.39 -15.41
N ASP A 184 6.72 34.74 -14.37
CA ASP A 184 6.42 35.12 -12.99
C ASP A 184 7.67 35.78 -12.37
N PRO A 185 7.63 37.11 -12.07
CA PRO A 185 8.78 37.84 -11.54
C PRO A 185 9.24 37.34 -10.16
N LEU A 186 8.43 36.53 -9.46
CA LEU A 186 8.67 36.19 -8.06
C LEU A 186 9.50 34.92 -7.82
N HIS A 187 9.89 34.19 -8.87
CA HIS A 187 10.70 32.96 -8.71
C HIS A 187 12.21 33.15 -8.94
N ARG A 188 12.69 34.38 -9.14
CA ARG A 188 14.10 34.70 -9.45
C ARG A 188 14.96 35.01 -8.22
N LEU A 189 14.77 34.32 -7.09
CA LEU A 189 15.61 34.58 -5.90
C LEU A 189 16.19 33.35 -5.19
N SER A 190 16.01 32.12 -5.68
CA SER A 190 16.42 30.93 -4.89
C SER A 190 17.22 29.86 -5.62
N GLN A 191 17.87 30.16 -6.75
CA GLN A 191 18.82 29.20 -7.34
C GLN A 191 20.27 29.69 -7.18
N PRO A 192 21.10 29.04 -6.35
CA PRO A 192 22.53 29.28 -6.35
C PRO A 192 23.14 28.76 -7.65
N THR A 193 23.84 29.64 -8.36
CA THR A 193 24.59 29.32 -9.58
C THR A 193 25.67 28.29 -9.28
N ARG A 194 25.45 27.01 -9.63
CA ARG A 194 26.53 26.02 -9.69
C ARG A 194 27.25 26.15 -11.03
N ASN A 195 28.17 27.11 -11.09
CA ASN A 195 29.27 27.09 -12.04
C ASN A 195 30.42 26.38 -11.32
N GLY A 196 30.70 25.13 -11.66
CA GLY A 196 31.64 24.34 -10.90
C GLY A 196 31.87 22.97 -11.53
N ARG A 197 32.85 22.96 -12.44
CA ARG A 197 33.60 21.79 -12.88
C ARG A 197 33.98 20.90 -11.69
N CYS A 198 33.82 19.58 -11.82
CA CYS A 198 34.37 18.60 -10.88
C CYS A 198 35.37 17.67 -11.61
N PRO A 199 36.41 17.20 -10.90
CA PRO A 199 37.50 16.37 -11.43
C PRO A 199 37.03 14.98 -11.88
#